data_AF-A0A8J4WEY0-F1
#
_entry.id   AF-A0A8J4WEY0-F1
#
_cell.length_a   1.000
_cell.length_b   1.000
_cell.length_c   1.000
_cell.angle_alpha   90.00
_cell.angle_beta   90.00
_cell.angle_gamma   90.00
#
_symmetry.space_group_name_H-M   'P 1'
#
loop_
_entity.id
_entity.type
_entity.pdbx_description
1 polymer ?
#
loop_
_entity_poly.entity_id
_entity_poly.type
_entity_poly.pdbx_seq_one_letter_code
_entity_poly.pdbx_strand_id
1 'polypeptide(L)'
;MSTEDSWLCTPLAVYDEIFGKYGLLGNEKFCCLIEEAVAANLSRIPVINVTPLDSIPDGHLVCVQGMVQDMFNMELFMDDFRVNTADSLNRRSFRFRDFDSLQLDDAEDPSGVHFSERQSLYIVPVPGESSWVQSISFSAEFCPIKPSRQTNLPSDKIHFIVLNEYHNIRLSRCKYVPCPTEVGVKRSIFPKNEDMPTEAKKAKGRETSSSKLKPGKQFPLSEEEEDETKVGVLVRVYDEMKDVLKINELVQVYGILEHARLGSFFPPEDFAPEGKGPEPIPRVHSIVLKRLRHINPLLMETASLTTPLEPSFPKVLTESADRLRTSSAREDLFTSLLECFKGDALTAEYTLLHLVSSGISSDQTADSPYPNNLPALNIVCPLTVDHGATTGGVVKSTENPSSLLVNRLRLLLPCLVTQFAPIKLTLESLNTGPSLMPIRDAAKGALDAGRLQLPDGTEVFVDETDMTVGQLQPRGLLSFRALSLLATQQRVPYDFQFYSQDWKTECRVLIISTGPSLIKVCSSRLFDSD
;
A
#
# COMPACT_ATOMS: atom_id res chain seq x y z
N MET A 1 -27.79 -25.46 11.18
CA MET A 1 -27.11 -24.18 11.46
C MET A 1 -28.17 -23.23 11.96
N SER A 2 -27.93 -22.53 13.07
CA SER A 2 -28.84 -21.51 13.58
C SER A 2 -29.08 -20.45 12.49
N THR A 3 -30.33 -20.01 12.33
CA THR A 3 -30.74 -18.96 11.39
C THR A 3 -30.08 -17.59 11.65
N GLU A 4 -29.33 -17.45 12.75
CA GLU A 4 -28.70 -16.19 13.17
C GLU A 4 -27.38 -15.86 12.44
N ASP A 5 -26.73 -16.83 11.80
CA ASP A 5 -25.41 -16.65 11.16
C ASP A 5 -25.42 -16.76 9.62
N SER A 6 -26.62 -16.83 9.00
CA SER A 6 -26.75 -16.97 7.55
C SER A 6 -26.17 -15.79 6.78
N TRP A 7 -26.20 -14.59 7.34
CA TRP A 7 -25.61 -13.37 6.75
C TRP A 7 -24.07 -13.40 6.73
N LEU A 8 -23.43 -14.19 7.60
CA LEU A 8 -21.97 -14.31 7.68
C LEU A 8 -21.46 -15.43 6.76
N CYS A 9 -22.06 -16.62 6.86
CA CYS A 9 -21.58 -17.79 6.12
C CYS A 9 -22.12 -17.88 4.68
N THR A 10 -23.34 -17.42 4.44
CA THR A 10 -24.00 -17.49 3.13
C THR A 10 -24.80 -16.20 2.84
N PRO A 11 -24.18 -15.00 2.87
CA PRO A 11 -24.82 -13.72 2.58
C PRO A 11 -25.60 -13.70 1.26
N LEU A 12 -25.13 -14.43 0.24
CA LEU A 12 -25.76 -14.47 -1.07
C LEU A 12 -27.17 -15.08 -1.05
N ALA A 13 -27.41 -16.09 -0.21
CA ALA A 13 -28.74 -16.68 -0.05
C ALA A 13 -29.71 -15.69 0.63
N VAL A 14 -29.21 -14.93 1.61
CA VAL A 14 -29.98 -13.87 2.27
C VAL A 14 -30.33 -12.77 1.27
N TYR A 15 -29.39 -12.40 0.40
CA TYR A 15 -29.64 -11.46 -0.69
C TYR A 15 -30.73 -11.96 -1.64
N ASP A 16 -30.67 -13.21 -2.09
CA ASP A 16 -31.68 -13.79 -3.01
C ASP A 16 -33.10 -13.77 -2.41
N GLU A 17 -33.23 -14.06 -1.11
CA GLU A 17 -34.53 -13.99 -0.42
C GLU A 17 -35.09 -12.56 -0.31
N ILE A 18 -34.22 -11.57 -0.06
CA ILE A 18 -34.61 -10.16 0.05
C ILE A 18 -34.93 -9.59 -1.34
N PHE A 19 -34.09 -9.88 -2.33
CA PHE A 19 -34.25 -9.43 -3.70
C PHE A 19 -35.50 -10.02 -4.36
N GLY A 20 -35.79 -11.31 -4.13
CA GLY A 20 -37.02 -11.93 -4.63
C GLY A 20 -38.31 -11.26 -4.10
N LYS A 21 -38.28 -10.71 -2.88
CA LYS A 21 -39.44 -10.03 -2.26
C LYS A 21 -39.57 -8.56 -2.63
N TYR A 22 -38.46 -7.83 -2.74
CA TYR A 22 -38.46 -6.37 -2.87
C TYR A 22 -37.86 -5.86 -4.20
N GLY A 23 -37.26 -6.73 -5.01
CA GLY A 23 -36.58 -6.35 -6.25
C GLY A 23 -35.41 -5.42 -6.01
N LEU A 24 -35.28 -4.37 -6.84
CA LEU A 24 -34.21 -3.37 -6.73
C LEU A 24 -34.15 -2.67 -5.36
N LEU A 25 -35.30 -2.44 -4.69
CA LEU A 25 -35.33 -1.93 -3.31
C LEU A 25 -34.74 -2.92 -2.29
N GLY A 26 -34.60 -4.19 -2.68
CA GLY A 26 -33.92 -5.22 -1.92
C GLY A 26 -32.41 -4.98 -1.83
N ASN A 27 -31.80 -4.29 -2.81
CA ASN A 27 -30.37 -3.98 -2.82
C ASN A 27 -30.00 -3.10 -1.61
N GLU A 28 -30.69 -1.96 -1.48
CA GLU A 28 -30.49 -1.03 -0.36
C GLU A 28 -30.77 -1.70 0.99
N LYS A 29 -31.87 -2.46 1.09
CA LYS A 29 -32.22 -3.17 2.33
C LYS A 29 -31.19 -4.21 2.72
N PHE A 30 -30.63 -4.93 1.76
CA PHE A 30 -29.58 -5.91 2.02
C PHE A 30 -28.29 -5.22 2.48
N CYS A 31 -27.88 -4.13 1.82
CA CYS A 31 -26.71 -3.35 2.25
C CYS A 31 -26.90 -2.83 3.68
N CYS A 32 -28.04 -2.20 4.00
CA CYS A 32 -28.31 -1.72 5.37
C CYS A 32 -28.31 -2.84 6.41
N LEU A 33 -28.86 -4.02 6.09
CA LEU A 33 -28.84 -5.18 6.99
C LEU A 33 -27.41 -5.63 7.29
N ILE A 34 -26.56 -5.71 6.25
CA ILE A 34 -25.17 -6.10 6.41
C ILE A 34 -24.39 -5.02 7.17
N GLU A 35 -24.62 -3.74 6.89
CA GLU A 35 -24.02 -2.64 7.66
C GLU A 35 -24.33 -2.76 9.16
N GLU A 36 -25.60 -2.95 9.53
CA GLU A 36 -26.00 -3.13 10.93
C GLU A 36 -25.38 -4.39 11.56
N ALA A 37 -25.35 -5.51 10.82
CA ALA A 37 -24.78 -6.77 11.30
C ALA A 37 -23.26 -6.67 11.50
N VAL A 38 -22.55 -6.00 10.59
CA VAL A 38 -21.11 -5.72 10.68
C VAL A 38 -20.83 -4.81 11.87
N ALA A 39 -21.63 -3.76 12.08
CA ALA A 39 -21.51 -2.85 13.23
C ALA A 39 -21.51 -3.60 14.57
N ALA A 40 -22.39 -4.58 14.68
CA ALA A 40 -22.60 -5.33 15.91
C ALA A 40 -21.57 -6.47 16.11
N ASN A 41 -20.91 -6.94 15.05
CA ASN A 41 -20.15 -8.19 15.06
C ASN A 41 -18.78 -8.12 14.35
N LEU A 42 -18.07 -6.99 14.45
CA LEU A 42 -16.76 -6.79 13.79
C LEU A 42 -15.75 -7.92 14.06
N SER A 43 -15.70 -8.46 15.28
CA SER A 43 -14.74 -9.50 15.67
C SER A 43 -15.04 -10.90 15.11
N ARG A 44 -16.21 -11.10 14.49
CA ARG A 44 -16.60 -12.39 13.91
C ARG A 44 -16.25 -12.53 12.43
N ILE A 45 -15.89 -11.41 11.77
CA ILE A 45 -15.69 -11.36 10.33
C ILE A 45 -14.20 -11.61 10.04
N PRO A 46 -13.85 -12.63 9.24
CA PRO A 46 -12.47 -12.89 8.88
C PRO A 46 -11.90 -11.77 8.00
N VAL A 47 -10.70 -11.31 8.34
CA VAL A 47 -9.97 -10.27 7.58
C VAL A 47 -8.96 -10.94 6.65
N ILE A 48 -8.99 -10.60 5.36
CA ILE A 48 -8.02 -11.10 4.38
C ILE A 48 -6.62 -10.58 4.71
N ASN A 49 -5.59 -11.44 4.56
CA ASN A 49 -4.18 -11.23 4.97
C ASN A 49 -3.91 -11.33 6.48
N VAL A 50 -4.94 -11.45 7.31
CA VAL A 50 -4.80 -11.82 8.73
C VAL A 50 -5.19 -13.29 8.92
N THR A 51 -6.36 -13.66 8.40
CA THR A 51 -6.82 -15.04 8.31
C THR A 51 -6.33 -15.67 7.00
N PRO A 52 -5.70 -16.87 7.02
CA PRO A 52 -5.23 -17.51 5.80
C PRO A 52 -6.40 -17.82 4.87
N LEU A 53 -6.28 -17.42 3.60
CA LEU A 53 -7.36 -17.51 2.61
C LEU A 53 -7.94 -18.93 2.48
N ASP A 54 -7.10 -19.96 2.56
CA ASP A 54 -7.51 -21.37 2.49
C ASP A 54 -8.47 -21.82 3.60
N SER A 55 -8.54 -21.08 4.71
CA SER A 55 -9.43 -21.39 5.84
C SER A 55 -10.82 -20.76 5.71
N ILE A 56 -10.98 -19.79 4.81
CA ILE A 56 -12.23 -19.07 4.61
C ILE A 56 -13.04 -19.82 3.54
N PRO A 57 -14.31 -20.18 3.77
CA PRO A 57 -15.11 -20.86 2.76
C PRO A 57 -15.56 -19.88 1.66
N ASP A 58 -15.88 -20.42 0.49
CA ASP A 58 -16.42 -19.65 -0.62
C ASP A 58 -17.82 -19.10 -0.31
N GLY A 59 -18.11 -17.89 -0.80
CA GLY A 59 -19.37 -17.20 -0.54
C GLY A 59 -19.49 -16.61 0.87
N HIS A 60 -18.44 -16.69 1.69
CA HIS A 60 -18.43 -16.13 3.05
C HIS A 60 -18.26 -14.61 3.03
N LEU A 61 -18.82 -13.93 4.03
CA LEU A 61 -18.57 -12.50 4.24
C LEU A 61 -17.17 -12.29 4.81
N VAL A 62 -16.38 -11.43 4.17
CA VAL A 62 -15.00 -11.14 4.55
C VAL A 62 -14.76 -9.63 4.66
N CYS A 63 -13.74 -9.25 5.41
CA CYS A 63 -13.23 -7.89 5.46
C CYS A 63 -11.90 -7.80 4.68
N VAL A 64 -11.81 -6.84 3.75
CA VAL A 64 -10.58 -6.50 3.04
C VAL A 64 -10.16 -5.12 3.50
N GLN A 65 -8.98 -5.00 4.09
CA GLN A 65 -8.38 -3.73 4.45
C GLN A 65 -7.10 -3.55 3.65
N GLY A 66 -6.99 -2.43 2.93
CA GLY A 66 -5.86 -2.22 2.03
C GLY A 66 -5.87 -0.89 1.33
N MET A 67 -4.97 -0.75 0.36
CA MET A 67 -4.84 0.41 -0.51
C MET A 67 -5.35 0.06 -1.92
N VAL A 68 -6.09 0.98 -2.54
CA VAL A 68 -6.47 0.86 -3.96
C VAL A 68 -5.24 1.11 -4.83
N GLN A 69 -4.74 0.08 -5.49
CA GLN A 69 -3.55 0.17 -6.35
C GLN A 69 -3.92 0.44 -7.82
N ASP A 70 -4.95 -0.23 -8.33
CA ASP A 70 -5.36 -0.10 -9.73
C ASP A 70 -6.89 -0.08 -9.83
N MET A 71 -7.40 0.62 -10.85
CA MET A 71 -8.82 0.75 -11.14
C MET A 71 -9.07 0.32 -12.59
N PHE A 72 -9.84 -0.75 -12.77
CA PHE A 72 -10.12 -1.29 -14.09
C PHE A 72 -11.34 -0.62 -14.74
N ASN A 73 -11.58 -0.96 -16.01
CA ASN A 73 -12.72 -0.49 -16.78
C ASN A 73 -14.04 -0.96 -16.14
N MET A 74 -15.12 -0.23 -16.43
CA MET A 74 -16.46 -0.60 -16.01
C MET A 74 -16.95 -1.83 -16.78
N GLU A 75 -17.63 -2.73 -16.08
CA GLU A 75 -18.26 -3.93 -16.60
C GLU A 75 -19.79 -3.81 -16.49
N LEU A 76 -20.51 -4.24 -17.53
CA LEU A 76 -21.97 -4.35 -17.49
C LEU A 76 -22.39 -5.71 -16.90
N PHE A 77 -23.40 -5.70 -16.04
CA PHE A 77 -24.00 -6.92 -15.48
C PHE A 77 -25.53 -6.85 -15.48
N MET A 78 -26.21 -8.01 -15.47
CA MET A 78 -27.69 -8.03 -15.35
C MET A 78 -28.08 -7.91 -13.88
N ASP A 79 -28.56 -6.73 -13.52
CA ASP A 79 -28.90 -6.38 -12.15
C ASP A 79 -30.29 -6.90 -11.74
N ASP A 80 -31.19 -7.02 -12.71
CA ASP A 80 -32.53 -7.55 -12.50
C ASP A 80 -33.05 -8.27 -13.74
N PHE A 81 -33.52 -9.50 -13.58
CA PHE A 81 -34.14 -10.28 -14.63
C PHE A 81 -35.06 -11.36 -14.07
N ARG A 82 -35.89 -11.95 -14.95
CA ARG A 82 -36.76 -13.08 -14.61
C ARG A 82 -36.41 -14.28 -15.48
N VAL A 83 -36.23 -15.43 -14.84
CA VAL A 83 -35.93 -16.69 -15.54
C VAL A 83 -37.21 -17.36 -16.03
N ASN A 84 -38.26 -17.41 -15.20
CA ASN A 84 -39.54 -18.03 -15.57
C ASN A 84 -40.70 -17.02 -15.54
N THR A 85 -41.48 -16.98 -16.62
CA THR A 85 -42.61 -16.04 -16.78
C THR A 85 -43.85 -16.45 -15.98
N ALA A 86 -43.95 -17.72 -15.54
CA ALA A 86 -45.13 -18.24 -14.85
C ALA A 86 -45.21 -17.85 -13.36
N ASP A 87 -44.09 -17.50 -12.73
CA ASP A 87 -44.04 -17.19 -11.30
C ASP A 87 -43.50 -15.77 -11.07
N SER A 88 -44.39 -14.85 -10.69
CA SER A 88 -44.06 -13.43 -10.48
C SER A 88 -42.99 -13.18 -9.39
N LEU A 89 -42.64 -14.21 -8.62
CA LEU A 89 -41.62 -14.21 -7.56
C LEU A 89 -40.21 -14.66 -8.03
N ASN A 90 -40.03 -15.13 -9.27
CA ASN A 90 -38.73 -15.59 -9.78
C ASN A 90 -37.86 -14.44 -10.33
N ARG A 91 -37.71 -13.37 -9.56
CA ARG A 91 -36.82 -12.25 -9.85
C ARG A 91 -35.40 -12.57 -9.34
N ARG A 92 -34.39 -12.41 -10.20
CA ARG A 92 -32.99 -12.73 -9.90
C ARG A 92 -32.05 -11.59 -10.29
N SER A 93 -30.85 -11.62 -9.74
CA SER A 93 -29.82 -10.60 -9.94
C SER A 93 -28.43 -11.23 -9.95
N PHE A 94 -27.56 -10.79 -10.87
CA PHE A 94 -26.14 -11.12 -10.85
C PHE A 94 -25.32 -10.15 -9.99
N ARG A 95 -25.97 -9.31 -9.20
CA ARG A 95 -25.28 -8.51 -8.21
C ARG A 95 -24.64 -9.41 -7.14
N PHE A 96 -23.46 -9.00 -6.70
CA PHE A 96 -22.61 -9.73 -5.75
C PHE A 96 -22.19 -11.15 -6.17
N ARG A 97 -22.24 -11.48 -7.47
CA ARG A 97 -21.75 -12.74 -8.04
C ARG A 97 -21.28 -12.57 -9.49
N ASP A 98 -20.65 -13.58 -10.05
CA ASP A 98 -20.33 -13.65 -11.48
C ASP A 98 -21.40 -14.36 -12.31
N PHE A 99 -21.41 -14.08 -13.62
CA PHE A 99 -22.38 -14.62 -14.57
C PHE A 99 -22.44 -16.16 -14.56
N ASP A 100 -21.31 -16.84 -14.39
CA ASP A 100 -21.22 -18.30 -14.40
C ASP A 100 -21.75 -18.97 -13.12
N SER A 101 -22.10 -18.19 -12.09
CA SER A 101 -22.55 -18.72 -10.79
C SER A 101 -23.99 -19.25 -10.81
N LEU A 102 -24.83 -18.79 -11.75
CA LEU A 102 -26.16 -19.35 -11.94
C LEU A 102 -26.10 -20.34 -13.10
N GLN A 103 -26.28 -21.63 -12.80
CA GLN A 103 -26.66 -22.62 -13.82
C GLN A 103 -28.06 -22.24 -14.32
N LEU A 104 -28.11 -21.36 -15.31
CA LEU A 104 -29.31 -21.13 -16.09
C LEU A 104 -29.48 -22.37 -16.96
N ASP A 105 -30.60 -23.08 -16.83
CA ASP A 105 -30.94 -24.11 -17.81
C ASP A 105 -31.03 -23.43 -19.18
N ASP A 106 -30.30 -23.94 -20.18
CA ASP A 106 -30.17 -23.40 -21.55
C ASP A 106 -31.51 -23.23 -22.32
N ALA A 107 -32.65 -23.50 -21.68
CA ALA A 107 -33.97 -23.57 -22.28
C ALA A 107 -34.87 -22.33 -22.03
N GLU A 108 -34.49 -21.38 -21.17
CA GLU A 108 -35.31 -20.18 -20.89
C GLU A 108 -34.50 -18.88 -21.04
N ASP A 109 -34.84 -18.07 -22.04
CA ASP A 109 -34.26 -16.74 -22.22
C ASP A 109 -34.71 -15.79 -21.08
N PRO A 110 -33.78 -15.05 -20.44
CA PRO A 110 -34.13 -14.13 -19.38
C PRO A 110 -35.00 -12.99 -19.91
N SER A 111 -36.12 -12.74 -19.23
CA SER A 111 -37.08 -11.69 -19.59
C SER A 111 -37.00 -10.50 -18.63
N GLY A 112 -37.31 -9.30 -19.14
CA GLY A 112 -37.34 -8.07 -18.33
C GLY A 112 -35.98 -7.66 -17.76
N VAL A 113 -34.92 -7.83 -18.56
CA VAL A 113 -33.53 -7.60 -18.13
C VAL A 113 -33.24 -6.11 -17.95
N HIS A 114 -32.74 -5.75 -16.78
CA HIS A 114 -32.15 -4.45 -16.47
C HIS A 114 -30.64 -4.63 -16.29
N PHE A 115 -29.85 -3.86 -17.04
CA PHE A 115 -28.40 -3.84 -16.91
C PHE A 115 -27.96 -2.72 -15.96
N SER A 116 -26.90 -2.98 -15.22
CA SER A 116 -26.19 -1.98 -14.42
C SER A 116 -24.69 -2.14 -14.61
N GLU A 117 -23.92 -1.20 -14.07
CA GLU A 117 -22.47 -1.13 -14.20
C GLU A 117 -21.80 -1.42 -12.85
N ARG A 118 -20.68 -2.14 -12.90
CA ARG A 118 -19.78 -2.37 -11.77
C ARG A 118 -18.35 -2.05 -12.17
N GLN A 119 -17.51 -1.70 -11.21
CA GLN A 119 -16.08 -1.45 -11.46
C GLN A 119 -15.23 -2.39 -10.60
N SER A 120 -14.16 -2.93 -11.20
CA SER A 120 -13.20 -3.79 -10.51
C SER A 120 -12.00 -2.96 -10.04
N LEU A 121 -11.64 -3.09 -8.77
CA LEU A 121 -10.51 -2.41 -8.12
C LEU A 121 -9.49 -3.45 -7.64
N TYR A 122 -8.20 -3.23 -7.90
CA TYR A 122 -7.15 -4.05 -7.33
C TYR A 122 -6.72 -3.46 -5.98
N ILE A 123 -7.03 -4.17 -4.89
CA ILE A 123 -6.69 -3.76 -3.53
C ILE A 123 -5.53 -4.61 -3.03
N VAL A 124 -4.51 -3.95 -2.50
CA VAL A 124 -3.31 -4.60 -1.96
C VAL A 124 -3.16 -4.32 -0.47
N PRO A 125 -2.43 -5.19 0.27
CA PRO A 125 -2.02 -4.87 1.62
C PRO A 125 -1.37 -3.48 1.68
N VAL A 126 -1.57 -2.79 2.80
CA VAL A 126 -1.08 -1.42 2.94
C VAL A 126 0.46 -1.42 2.88
N PRO A 127 1.07 -0.75 1.89
CA PRO A 127 2.52 -0.83 1.71
C PRO A 127 3.24 -0.08 2.84
N GLY A 128 4.34 -0.65 3.32
CA GLY A 128 5.19 -0.06 4.34
C GLY A 128 4.59 -0.11 5.75
N GLU A 129 3.56 -0.92 5.99
CA GLU A 129 2.94 -1.05 7.31
C GLU A 129 3.95 -1.48 8.38
N SER A 130 3.95 -0.77 9.51
CA SER A 130 4.89 -1.01 10.60
C SER A 130 4.51 -2.26 11.41
N SER A 131 5.52 -2.98 11.93
CA SER A 131 5.33 -4.27 12.61
C SER A 131 4.40 -4.20 13.83
N TRP A 132 4.43 -3.09 14.57
CA TRP A 132 3.55 -2.90 15.72
C TRP A 132 2.08 -2.80 15.30
N VAL A 133 1.79 -2.21 14.15
CA VAL A 133 0.43 -2.14 13.58
C VAL A 133 -0.05 -3.55 13.25
N GLN A 134 0.75 -4.31 12.50
CA GLN A 134 0.44 -5.71 12.13
C GLN A 134 0.21 -6.57 13.37
N SER A 135 1.07 -6.44 14.39
CA SER A 135 0.98 -7.25 15.61
C SER A 135 -0.29 -6.98 16.44
N ILE A 136 -0.75 -5.73 16.52
CA ILE A 136 -1.97 -5.37 17.25
C ILE A 136 -3.19 -5.82 16.46
N SER A 137 -3.20 -5.61 15.15
CA SER A 137 -4.26 -6.09 14.26
C SER A 137 -4.42 -7.62 14.35
N PHE A 138 -3.31 -8.36 14.47
CA PHE A 138 -3.32 -9.82 14.68
C PHE A 138 -3.72 -10.21 16.11
N SER A 139 -3.32 -9.45 17.12
CA SER A 139 -3.60 -9.75 18.54
C SER A 139 -5.02 -9.40 18.97
N ALA A 140 -5.68 -8.46 18.30
CA ALA A 140 -7.08 -8.09 18.55
C ALA A 140 -8.05 -9.28 18.34
N GLU A 141 -7.61 -10.34 17.64
CA GLU A 141 -8.38 -11.57 17.44
C GLU A 141 -8.35 -12.55 18.64
N PHE A 142 -7.63 -12.27 19.74
CA PHE A 142 -7.52 -13.18 20.90
C PHE A 142 -7.75 -12.55 22.30
N CYS A 143 -8.66 -11.60 22.44
CA CYS A 143 -9.09 -11.17 23.78
C CYS A 143 -10.59 -10.85 23.89
N PRO A 144 -11.44 -11.81 24.27
CA PRO A 144 -12.71 -11.50 24.90
C PRO A 144 -12.44 -10.99 26.31
N ILE A 145 -12.14 -9.69 26.45
CA ILE A 145 -12.10 -9.06 27.79
C ILE A 145 -13.55 -8.94 28.26
N LYS A 146 -14.01 -9.97 28.96
CA LYS A 146 -15.12 -9.82 29.92
C LYS A 146 -14.64 -8.86 31.01
N PRO A 147 -15.44 -7.86 31.42
CA PRO A 147 -15.09 -7.00 32.52
C PRO A 147 -15.26 -7.80 33.80
N SER A 148 -14.17 -8.29 34.40
CA SER A 148 -14.23 -8.74 35.78
C SER A 148 -12.90 -8.63 36.50
N ARG A 149 -12.95 -7.78 37.54
CA ARG A 149 -12.15 -7.69 38.75
C ARG A 149 -10.70 -7.19 38.63
N GLN A 150 -10.57 -5.94 39.09
CA GLN A 150 -9.38 -5.37 39.71
C GLN A 150 -8.54 -6.42 40.44
N THR A 151 -7.37 -6.72 39.91
CA THR A 151 -6.20 -7.08 40.73
C THR A 151 -5.01 -6.32 40.17
N ASN A 152 -4.44 -5.45 41.01
CA ASN A 152 -3.29 -4.64 40.69
C ASN A 152 -2.08 -5.54 40.42
N LEU A 153 -1.47 -5.45 39.23
CA LEU A 153 -0.09 -5.87 39.02
C LEU A 153 0.71 -4.77 38.29
N PRO A 154 2.00 -4.56 38.63
CA PRO A 154 2.75 -3.36 38.26
C PRO A 154 3.36 -3.44 36.85
N SER A 155 3.65 -2.25 36.30
CA SER A 155 3.97 -1.92 34.91
C SER A 155 5.32 -2.43 34.35
N ASP A 156 6.03 -3.33 35.02
CA ASP A 156 7.45 -3.59 34.72
C ASP A 156 7.73 -4.81 33.81
N LYS A 157 6.71 -5.47 33.25
CA LYS A 157 6.90 -6.70 32.45
C LYS A 157 6.67 -6.58 30.94
N ILE A 158 6.21 -5.43 30.43
CA ILE A 158 6.14 -5.20 28.96
C ILE A 158 7.55 -4.92 28.40
N HIS A 159 8.45 -4.37 29.22
CA HIS A 159 9.81 -4.03 28.80
C HIS A 159 10.71 -5.26 28.53
N PHE A 160 10.36 -6.45 29.02
CA PHE A 160 11.22 -7.64 28.93
C PHE A 160 10.98 -8.50 27.68
N ILE A 161 9.83 -8.38 27.00
CA ILE A 161 9.52 -9.19 25.82
C ILE A 161 10.14 -8.59 24.55
N VAL A 162 10.18 -7.26 24.43
CA VAL A 162 10.66 -6.56 23.22
C VAL A 162 12.18 -6.66 23.03
N LEU A 163 12.97 -6.80 24.10
CA LEU A 163 14.44 -6.82 24.01
C LEU A 163 15.05 -8.22 23.79
N ASN A 164 14.30 -9.31 24.02
CA ASN A 164 14.88 -10.65 24.02
C ASN A 164 14.87 -11.35 22.64
N GLU A 165 14.06 -10.90 21.69
CA GLU A 165 14.03 -11.50 20.33
C GLU A 165 15.17 -11.00 19.42
N TYR A 166 15.80 -9.86 19.74
CA TYR A 166 16.87 -9.29 18.90
C TYR A 166 18.28 -9.85 19.16
N HIS A 167 18.47 -10.76 20.13
CA HIS A 167 19.81 -11.28 20.49
C HIS A 167 20.19 -12.64 19.90
N ASN A 168 19.38 -13.23 19.01
CA ASN A 168 19.60 -14.60 18.50
C ASN A 168 19.80 -14.72 16.97
N ILE A 169 20.39 -13.73 16.30
CA ILE A 169 20.91 -13.94 14.92
C ILE A 169 22.41 -14.26 14.99
N ARG A 170 22.71 -15.56 15.02
CA ARG A 170 24.08 -16.09 14.85
C ARG A 170 24.59 -15.75 13.44
N LEU A 171 25.71 -15.02 13.40
CA LEU A 171 26.54 -14.76 12.22
C LEU A 171 27.08 -16.07 11.62
N SER A 172 26.44 -16.57 10.55
CA SER A 172 27.01 -17.62 9.70
C SER A 172 27.94 -17.02 8.64
N ARG A 173 29.22 -17.40 8.70
CA ARG A 173 30.31 -16.93 7.83
C ARG A 173 30.06 -17.19 6.34
N CYS A 174 30.08 -16.12 5.55
CA CYS A 174 30.14 -16.14 4.08
C CYS A 174 31.51 -16.67 3.60
N LYS A 175 31.52 -17.63 2.67
CA LYS A 175 32.73 -18.08 1.96
C LYS A 175 32.67 -17.56 0.53
N TYR A 176 33.56 -16.61 0.22
CA TYR A 176 33.79 -16.06 -1.11
C TYR A 176 34.75 -16.98 -1.89
N VAL A 177 34.48 -17.22 -3.17
CA VAL A 177 35.40 -17.85 -4.14
C VAL A 177 35.53 -16.90 -5.34
N PRO A 178 36.73 -16.42 -5.69
CA PRO A 178 36.92 -15.44 -6.77
C PRO A 178 37.29 -16.05 -8.13
N CYS A 179 37.30 -15.18 -9.14
CA CYS A 179 38.04 -15.18 -10.43
C CYS A 179 37.22 -15.49 -11.72
N PRO A 180 37.71 -15.10 -12.92
CA PRO A 180 38.69 -14.06 -13.28
C PRO A 180 38.29 -13.16 -14.48
N THR A 181 39.09 -12.09 -14.61
CA THR A 181 39.26 -11.08 -15.65
C THR A 181 39.45 -11.62 -17.08
N GLU A 182 38.87 -10.96 -18.09
CA GLU A 182 39.48 -10.83 -19.42
C GLU A 182 39.27 -9.43 -20.02
N VAL A 183 40.25 -9.06 -20.83
CA VAL A 183 40.62 -7.74 -21.34
C VAL A 183 40.10 -7.62 -22.77
N GLY A 184 39.68 -6.43 -23.21
CA GLY A 184 39.89 -6.07 -24.63
C GLY A 184 38.91 -5.14 -25.36
N VAL A 185 39.34 -3.87 -25.46
CA VAL A 185 39.41 -3.04 -26.69
C VAL A 185 38.16 -2.37 -27.32
N LYS A 186 38.23 -1.04 -27.20
CA LYS A 186 37.68 0.16 -27.88
C LYS A 186 37.20 0.14 -29.36
N ARG A 187 36.32 1.14 -29.61
CA ARG A 187 36.06 2.02 -30.81
C ARG A 187 34.79 1.67 -31.59
N SER A 188 34.01 2.57 -32.21
CA SER A 188 33.74 4.02 -32.16
C SER A 188 32.78 4.34 -33.35
N ILE A 189 31.88 5.32 -33.21
CA ILE A 189 31.37 6.25 -34.26
C ILE A 189 30.25 5.77 -35.24
N PHE A 190 29.11 6.48 -35.14
CA PHE A 190 27.98 6.65 -36.09
C PHE A 190 28.42 7.35 -37.41
N PRO A 191 27.74 7.23 -38.60
CA PRO A 191 26.37 7.75 -38.75
C PRO A 191 25.42 7.16 -39.84
N LYS A 192 24.12 7.36 -39.57
CA LYS A 192 22.97 7.76 -40.43
C LYS A 192 22.51 6.95 -41.67
N ASN A 193 21.19 6.71 -41.63
CA ASN A 193 20.15 6.84 -42.68
C ASN A 193 19.55 5.58 -43.34
N GLU A 194 18.21 5.57 -43.26
CA GLU A 194 17.18 5.10 -44.20
C GLU A 194 16.80 3.60 -44.29
N ASP A 195 15.54 3.38 -43.91
CA ASP A 195 14.48 2.51 -44.45
C ASP A 195 14.65 0.99 -44.62
N MET A 196 13.66 0.32 -44.04
CA MET A 196 13.32 -1.12 -44.04
C MET A 196 13.33 -1.77 -45.44
N PRO A 197 13.64 -3.08 -45.52
CA PRO A 197 12.53 -4.04 -45.69
C PRO A 197 12.69 -5.42 -44.98
N THR A 198 11.54 -5.88 -44.50
CA THR A 198 10.96 -7.25 -44.58
C THR A 198 11.81 -8.51 -44.35
N GLU A 199 11.42 -9.25 -43.29
CA GLU A 199 11.51 -10.70 -43.01
C GLU A 199 12.59 -11.57 -43.64
N ALA A 200 13.45 -12.17 -42.80
CA ALA A 200 13.84 -13.58 -42.95
C ALA A 200 14.40 -14.21 -41.65
N LYS A 201 13.66 -15.23 -41.19
CA LYS A 201 14.14 -16.56 -40.73
C LYS A 201 14.93 -16.69 -39.41
N LYS A 202 14.21 -17.28 -38.44
CA LYS A 202 14.67 -18.19 -37.36
C LYS A 202 16.12 -18.70 -37.50
N ALA A 203 16.95 -18.33 -36.52
CA ALA A 203 18.14 -19.10 -36.14
C ALA A 203 18.02 -19.50 -34.66
N LYS A 204 18.04 -20.82 -34.41
CA LYS A 204 18.04 -21.46 -33.09
C LYS A 204 19.30 -21.06 -32.32
N GLY A 205 19.14 -20.35 -31.22
CA GLY A 205 20.19 -20.02 -30.26
C GLY A 205 19.98 -20.73 -28.93
N ARG A 206 20.88 -21.69 -28.68
CA ARG A 206 21.15 -22.48 -27.47
C ARG A 206 20.72 -21.83 -26.14
N GLU A 207 19.78 -22.47 -25.46
CA GLU A 207 19.35 -22.15 -24.09
C GLU A 207 20.55 -22.26 -23.13
N THR A 208 20.89 -21.13 -22.50
CA THR A 208 21.58 -21.12 -21.20
C THR A 208 20.53 -20.72 -20.18
N SER A 209 20.37 -21.57 -19.18
CA SER A 209 19.30 -21.54 -18.18
C SER A 209 19.29 -20.22 -17.40
N SER A 210 18.41 -19.29 -17.78
CA SER A 210 17.94 -18.25 -16.89
C SER A 210 16.90 -18.84 -15.95
N SER A 211 17.09 -18.65 -14.65
CA SER A 211 16.11 -18.94 -13.62
C SER A 211 14.80 -18.25 -13.96
N LYS A 212 13.76 -19.04 -14.23
CA LYS A 212 12.40 -18.58 -14.55
C LYS A 212 11.88 -17.72 -13.38
N LEU A 213 11.76 -16.41 -13.60
CA LEU A 213 11.00 -15.51 -12.73
C LEU A 213 9.53 -15.92 -12.81
N LYS A 214 8.95 -16.30 -11.67
CA LYS A 214 7.48 -16.42 -11.53
C LYS A 214 6.87 -15.04 -11.88
N PRO A 215 5.68 -14.96 -12.49
CA PRO A 215 4.96 -13.69 -12.56
C PRO A 215 4.66 -13.27 -11.12
N GLY A 216 5.39 -12.26 -10.64
CA GLY A 216 5.36 -11.83 -9.25
C GLY A 216 4.18 -10.91 -8.94
N LYS A 217 3.85 -10.78 -7.65
CA LYS A 217 2.78 -9.91 -7.15
C LYS A 217 3.19 -8.46 -7.41
N GLN A 218 2.38 -7.67 -8.10
CA GLN A 218 2.73 -6.28 -8.47
C GLN A 218 2.62 -5.32 -7.28
N PHE A 219 3.22 -5.60 -6.13
CA PHE A 219 3.14 -4.73 -4.95
C PHE A 219 4.13 -3.55 -5.05
N PRO A 220 3.80 -2.37 -4.46
CA PRO A 220 4.70 -1.21 -4.49
C PRO A 220 6.07 -1.47 -3.86
N LEU A 221 6.12 -2.24 -2.77
CA LEU A 221 7.36 -2.58 -2.08
C LEU A 221 7.74 -4.03 -2.41
N SER A 222 8.88 -4.21 -3.09
CA SER A 222 9.37 -5.53 -3.50
C SER A 222 9.64 -6.45 -2.30
N GLU A 223 9.95 -5.90 -1.12
CA GLU A 223 10.11 -6.68 0.10
C GLU A 223 8.81 -7.40 0.52
N GLU A 224 7.66 -6.84 0.14
CA GLU A 224 6.33 -7.40 0.46
C GLU A 224 5.82 -8.35 -0.62
N GLU A 225 6.34 -8.24 -1.85
CA GLU A 225 6.05 -9.17 -2.95
C GLU A 225 6.61 -10.58 -2.66
N GLU A 226 7.74 -10.66 -1.95
CA GLU A 226 8.35 -11.92 -1.52
C GLU A 226 7.56 -12.61 -0.39
N ASP A 227 6.67 -11.89 0.29
CA ASP A 227 5.84 -12.45 1.36
C ASP A 227 4.66 -13.25 0.77
N GLU A 228 4.70 -14.58 0.91
CA GLU A 228 3.65 -15.45 0.41
C GLU A 228 2.31 -15.23 1.14
N THR A 229 2.32 -14.71 2.38
CA THR A 229 1.10 -14.46 3.17
C THR A 229 0.25 -13.30 2.66
N LYS A 230 0.90 -12.33 1.99
CA LYS A 230 0.26 -11.12 1.47
C LYS A 230 -0.37 -11.36 0.11
N VAL A 231 -1.68 -11.22 0.00
CA VAL A 231 -2.43 -11.44 -1.23
C VAL A 231 -3.17 -10.17 -1.62
N GLY A 232 -3.07 -9.81 -2.91
CA GLY A 232 -3.89 -8.77 -3.52
C GLY A 232 -5.27 -9.33 -3.88
N VAL A 233 -6.31 -8.50 -3.77
CA VAL A 233 -7.71 -8.90 -3.93
C VAL A 233 -8.35 -8.02 -4.99
N LEU A 234 -9.12 -8.63 -5.89
CA LEU A 234 -9.95 -7.89 -6.84
C LEU A 234 -11.30 -7.61 -6.20
N VAL A 235 -11.60 -6.34 -5.93
CA VAL A 235 -12.86 -5.93 -5.31
C VAL A 235 -13.78 -5.31 -6.35
N ARG A 236 -14.99 -5.85 -6.46
CA ARG A 236 -16.03 -5.30 -7.33
C ARG A 236 -16.91 -4.34 -6.56
N VAL A 237 -16.97 -3.11 -7.03
CA VAL A 237 -17.74 -2.01 -6.43
C VAL A 237 -18.94 -1.68 -7.33
N TYR A 238 -20.04 -1.30 -6.69
CA TYR A 238 -21.34 -1.07 -7.33
C TYR A 238 -21.87 0.34 -7.03
N ASP A 239 -22.79 0.81 -7.87
CA ASP A 239 -23.54 2.06 -7.74
C ASP A 239 -22.62 3.29 -7.49
N GLU A 240 -23.09 4.26 -6.72
CA GLU A 240 -22.42 5.53 -6.44
C GLU A 240 -21.04 5.37 -5.77
N MET A 241 -20.77 4.22 -5.14
CA MET A 241 -19.47 3.98 -4.50
C MET A 241 -18.30 3.96 -5.50
N LYS A 242 -18.57 3.70 -6.78
CA LYS A 242 -17.56 3.63 -7.85
C LYS A 242 -16.95 5.01 -8.15
N ASP A 243 -17.75 6.07 -8.12
CA ASP A 243 -17.34 7.40 -8.57
C ASP A 243 -16.56 8.18 -7.51
N VAL A 244 -16.56 7.70 -6.28
CA VAL A 244 -15.93 8.42 -5.17
C VAL A 244 -14.43 8.08 -5.10
N LEU A 245 -14.03 6.83 -5.38
CA LEU A 245 -12.71 6.28 -5.00
C LEU A 245 -11.58 6.72 -5.92
N LYS A 246 -10.39 6.88 -5.33
CA LYS A 246 -9.17 7.24 -6.04
C LYS A 246 -8.05 6.24 -5.78
N ILE A 247 -7.09 6.20 -6.70
CA ILE A 247 -5.83 5.46 -6.54
C ILE A 247 -5.11 5.98 -5.28
N ASN A 248 -4.45 5.06 -4.55
CA ASN A 248 -3.75 5.28 -3.28
C ASN A 248 -4.65 5.55 -2.06
N GLU A 249 -5.97 5.57 -2.21
CA GLU A 249 -6.86 5.67 -1.04
C GLU A 249 -6.85 4.37 -0.23
N LEU A 250 -6.88 4.52 1.09
CA LEU A 250 -7.04 3.42 2.02
C LEU A 250 -8.52 3.11 2.21
N VAL A 251 -8.86 1.84 2.12
CA VAL A 251 -10.24 1.37 2.20
C VAL A 251 -10.37 0.13 3.08
N GLN A 252 -11.55 0.02 3.68
CA GLN A 252 -12.03 -1.16 4.39
C GLN A 252 -13.34 -1.59 3.73
N VAL A 253 -13.33 -2.78 3.16
CA VAL A 253 -14.44 -3.33 2.38
C VAL A 253 -14.97 -4.56 3.07
N TYR A 254 -16.29 -4.62 3.28
CA TYR A 254 -16.99 -5.83 3.67
C TYR A 254 -17.74 -6.37 2.47
N GLY A 255 -17.47 -7.61 2.11
CA GLY A 255 -17.98 -8.19 0.88
C GLY A 255 -17.99 -9.70 0.86
N ILE A 256 -18.58 -10.27 -0.19
CA ILE A 256 -18.70 -11.71 -0.38
C ILE A 256 -17.44 -12.21 -1.09
N LEU A 257 -16.74 -13.17 -0.50
CA LEU A 257 -15.56 -13.80 -1.08
C LEU A 257 -15.95 -14.80 -2.17
N GLU A 258 -15.31 -14.68 -3.32
CA GLU A 258 -15.32 -15.64 -4.41
C GLU A 258 -13.89 -16.12 -4.65
N HIS A 259 -13.64 -17.40 -4.37
CA HIS A 259 -12.36 -18.02 -4.61
C HIS A 259 -12.14 -18.16 -6.11
N ALA A 260 -11.00 -17.69 -6.58
CA ALA A 260 -10.61 -17.86 -7.97
C ALA A 260 -10.33 -19.33 -8.38
N ARG A 261 -10.54 -20.30 -7.47
CA ARG A 261 -10.58 -21.75 -7.76
C ARG A 261 -11.86 -22.19 -8.47
N LEU A 262 -12.96 -21.44 -8.36
CA LEU A 262 -14.29 -21.84 -8.83
C LEU A 262 -14.63 -21.39 -10.26
N GLY A 263 -13.72 -20.72 -10.95
CA GLY A 263 -13.81 -20.48 -12.39
C GLY A 263 -14.19 -19.05 -12.76
N SER A 264 -13.26 -18.36 -13.41
CA SER A 264 -13.45 -17.72 -14.71
C SER A 264 -12.13 -17.02 -15.05
N PHE A 265 -11.55 -17.43 -16.17
CA PHE A 265 -10.40 -16.77 -16.78
C PHE A 265 -10.65 -15.26 -16.82
N PHE A 266 -9.59 -14.46 -16.64
CA PHE A 266 -9.59 -13.08 -17.14
C PHE A 266 -10.21 -13.12 -18.55
N PRO A 267 -11.21 -12.31 -18.90
CA PRO A 267 -11.46 -12.08 -20.32
C PRO A 267 -10.26 -11.28 -20.82
N PRO A 268 -9.32 -11.87 -21.59
CA PRO A 268 -8.34 -11.03 -22.26
C PRO A 268 -9.11 -10.19 -23.28
N GLU A 269 -8.91 -8.87 -23.26
CA GLU A 269 -9.46 -8.01 -24.31
C GLU A 269 -8.90 -8.34 -25.71
N ASP A 270 -7.89 -9.21 -25.85
CA ASP A 270 -7.40 -9.63 -27.16
C ASP A 270 -6.87 -11.06 -27.19
N PHE A 271 -7.13 -11.74 -28.31
CA PHE A 271 -6.66 -13.08 -28.64
C PHE A 271 -5.14 -13.24 -28.49
N ALA A 272 -4.69 -13.95 -27.46
CA ALA A 272 -3.37 -14.59 -27.45
C ALA A 272 -3.41 -15.91 -26.65
N PRO A 273 -3.03 -17.06 -27.24
CA PRO A 273 -3.00 -18.33 -26.53
C PRO A 273 -1.65 -18.54 -25.83
N GLU A 274 -1.69 -19.34 -24.76
CA GLU A 274 -0.56 -20.07 -24.16
C GLU A 274 0.52 -19.26 -23.41
N GLY A 275 0.12 -18.74 -22.25
CA GLY A 275 0.97 -18.65 -21.07
C GLY A 275 0.23 -19.29 -19.89
N LYS A 276 0.93 -19.92 -18.93
CA LYS A 276 0.29 -20.28 -17.64
C LYS A 276 -0.38 -19.01 -17.13
N GLY A 277 -1.71 -19.05 -16.99
CA GLY A 277 -2.48 -17.90 -16.53
C GLY A 277 -1.91 -17.33 -15.24
N PRO A 278 -2.05 -16.02 -14.99
CA PRO A 278 -1.70 -15.42 -13.72
C PRO A 278 -2.34 -16.23 -12.57
N GLU A 279 -1.63 -16.31 -11.44
CA GLU A 279 -2.12 -17.00 -10.25
C GLU A 279 -3.55 -16.51 -9.93
N PRO A 280 -4.49 -17.41 -9.59
CA PRO A 280 -5.89 -17.05 -9.39
C PRO A 280 -6.02 -16.01 -8.26
N ILE A 281 -6.31 -14.75 -8.62
CA ILE A 281 -6.50 -13.63 -7.68
C ILE A 281 -7.88 -13.74 -7.05
N PRO A 282 -8.02 -13.78 -5.71
CA PRO A 282 -9.32 -13.84 -5.04
C PRO A 282 -10.16 -12.61 -5.39
N ARG A 283 -11.47 -12.82 -5.53
CA ARG A 283 -12.44 -11.77 -5.85
C ARG A 283 -13.34 -11.52 -4.66
N VAL A 284 -13.68 -10.26 -4.41
CA VAL A 284 -14.63 -9.90 -3.36
C VAL A 284 -15.67 -8.94 -3.93
N HIS A 285 -16.93 -9.28 -3.75
CA HIS A 285 -18.03 -8.40 -4.12
C HIS A 285 -18.35 -7.44 -2.98
N SER A 286 -18.05 -6.16 -3.15
CA SER A 286 -18.23 -5.13 -2.11
C SER A 286 -19.70 -4.91 -1.82
N ILE A 287 -20.10 -5.05 -0.55
CA ILE A 287 -21.42 -4.68 -0.05
C ILE A 287 -21.32 -3.34 0.69
N VAL A 288 -20.36 -3.23 1.61
CA VAL A 288 -20.12 -2.04 2.43
C VAL A 288 -18.69 -1.59 2.21
N LEU A 289 -18.51 -0.32 1.88
CA LEU A 289 -17.20 0.27 1.63
C LEU A 289 -16.98 1.49 2.52
N LYS A 290 -15.89 1.47 3.29
CA LYS A 290 -15.46 2.57 4.17
C LYS A 290 -14.09 3.06 3.74
N ARG A 291 -13.94 4.38 3.60
CA ARG A 291 -12.63 5.02 3.44
C ARG A 291 -11.95 5.15 4.78
N LEU A 292 -10.67 4.81 4.85
CA LEU A 292 -9.85 4.96 6.04
C LEU A 292 -8.98 6.20 5.90
N ARG A 293 -8.89 7.00 6.96
CA ARG A 293 -7.95 8.14 7.04
C ARG A 293 -6.59 7.74 7.60
N HIS A 294 -6.54 6.66 8.39
CA HIS A 294 -5.33 6.10 8.96
C HIS A 294 -5.51 4.60 9.22
N ILE A 295 -4.41 3.89 9.41
CA ILE A 295 -4.40 2.46 9.77
C ILE A 295 -4.03 2.21 11.23
N ASN A 296 -3.87 3.25 12.04
CA ASN A 296 -3.54 3.09 13.46
C ASN A 296 -4.66 2.29 14.18
N PRO A 297 -4.38 1.07 14.66
CA PRO A 297 -5.39 0.20 15.27
C PRO A 297 -5.82 0.71 16.65
N LEU A 298 -4.98 1.52 17.31
CA LEU A 298 -5.30 2.14 18.61
C LEU A 298 -6.22 3.36 18.47
N LEU A 299 -6.26 3.96 17.28
CA LEU A 299 -7.13 5.08 16.97
C LEU A 299 -8.33 4.64 16.13
N MET A 300 -8.48 3.34 15.84
CA MET A 300 -9.58 2.86 15.02
C MET A 300 -10.88 3.42 15.58
N GLU A 301 -11.50 4.26 14.77
CA GLU A 301 -12.75 4.92 15.06
C GLU A 301 -13.75 3.85 15.48
N THR A 302 -14.09 3.83 16.77
CA THR A 302 -15.41 3.42 17.21
C THR A 302 -16.42 4.47 16.73
N ALA A 303 -16.44 4.75 15.42
CA ALA A 303 -17.43 5.57 14.77
C ALA A 303 -18.49 4.61 14.25
N SER A 304 -19.60 4.57 14.98
CA SER A 304 -20.86 3.97 14.54
C SER A 304 -21.08 4.23 13.05
N LEU A 305 -21.52 3.21 12.33
CA LEU A 305 -21.85 3.21 10.90
C LEU A 305 -22.99 4.17 10.49
N THR A 306 -23.35 5.14 11.33
CA THR A 306 -24.62 5.87 11.26
C THR A 306 -24.50 7.39 11.12
N THR A 307 -23.32 7.98 10.93
CA THR A 307 -23.24 9.46 10.72
C THR A 307 -22.21 9.87 9.68
N PRO A 308 -22.60 10.70 8.68
CA PRO A 308 -21.69 11.23 7.69
C PRO A 308 -20.82 12.37 8.26
N LEU A 309 -19.55 12.34 7.87
CA LEU A 309 -18.68 13.49 7.58
C LEU A 309 -18.81 14.71 8.50
N GLU A 310 -18.29 14.62 9.72
CA GLU A 310 -17.79 15.78 10.48
C GLU A 310 -16.39 15.41 11.03
N PRO A 311 -15.41 16.32 11.04
CA PRO A 311 -14.07 16.07 11.57
C PRO A 311 -14.12 16.07 13.11
N SER A 312 -14.82 15.11 13.71
CA SER A 312 -14.64 14.85 15.12
C SER A 312 -13.31 14.15 15.29
N PHE A 313 -12.24 14.94 15.44
CA PHE A 313 -11.09 14.48 16.22
C PHE A 313 -11.64 13.75 17.46
N PRO A 314 -11.12 12.57 17.82
CA PRO A 314 -11.60 11.87 18.98
C PRO A 314 -11.60 12.88 20.14
N LYS A 315 -12.75 13.03 20.82
CA LYS A 315 -12.92 13.91 22.01
C LYS A 315 -11.90 13.60 23.13
N VAL A 316 -11.07 12.58 22.93
CA VAL A 316 -9.92 12.10 23.70
C VAL A 316 -8.77 13.13 23.83
N LEU A 317 -8.79 14.28 23.16
CA LEU A 317 -7.70 15.28 23.28
C LEU A 317 -8.11 16.63 23.89
N THR A 318 -9.35 16.80 24.35
CA THR A 318 -9.83 18.09 24.88
C THR A 318 -9.83 18.19 26.40
N GLU A 319 -9.64 17.10 27.15
CA GLU A 319 -9.56 17.14 28.61
C GLU A 319 -8.16 17.52 29.13
N SER A 320 -8.12 18.14 30.32
CA SER A 320 -6.86 18.60 30.93
C SER A 320 -5.85 17.46 31.21
N ALA A 321 -6.34 16.25 31.48
CA ALA A 321 -5.52 15.06 31.66
C ALA A 321 -4.82 14.64 30.36
N ASP A 322 -5.47 14.83 29.20
CA ASP A 322 -4.91 14.44 27.92
C ASP A 322 -3.83 15.41 27.45
N ARG A 323 -3.96 16.71 27.76
CA ARG A 323 -2.86 17.68 27.54
C ARG A 323 -1.59 17.29 28.28
N LEU A 324 -1.72 16.80 29.51
CA LEU A 324 -0.56 16.34 30.29
C LEU A 324 0.06 15.08 29.67
N ARG A 325 -0.76 14.13 29.22
CA ARG A 325 -0.30 12.93 28.50
C ARG A 325 0.40 13.29 27.20
N THR A 326 -0.16 14.20 26.41
CA THR A 326 0.45 14.69 25.16
C THR A 326 1.78 15.39 25.44
N SER A 327 1.88 16.20 26.50
CA SER A 327 3.13 16.85 26.90
C SER A 327 4.20 15.82 27.29
N SER A 328 3.83 14.83 28.12
CA SER A 328 4.74 13.73 28.51
C SER A 328 5.19 12.94 27.29
N ALA A 329 4.26 12.54 26.41
CA ALA A 329 4.58 11.80 25.20
C ALA A 329 5.49 12.59 24.26
N ARG A 330 5.30 13.92 24.14
CA ARG A 330 6.21 14.79 23.38
C ARG A 330 7.62 14.77 23.97
N GLU A 331 7.75 14.85 25.29
CA GLU A 331 9.04 14.79 25.99
C GLU A 331 9.74 13.45 25.81
N ASP A 332 9.01 12.33 25.92
CA ASP A 332 9.53 10.98 25.72
C ASP A 332 10.01 10.75 24.28
N LEU A 333 9.21 11.20 23.30
CA LEU A 333 9.57 11.15 21.88
C LEU A 333 10.79 12.02 21.57
N PHE A 334 10.82 13.24 22.11
CA PHE A 334 11.94 14.15 21.94
C PHE A 334 13.22 13.56 22.55
N THR A 335 13.14 12.96 23.73
CA THR A 335 14.29 12.32 24.39
C THR A 335 14.81 11.15 23.56
N SER A 336 13.92 10.32 23.03
CA SER A 336 14.28 9.19 22.16
C SER A 336 14.98 9.65 20.86
N LEU A 337 14.48 10.74 20.25
CA LEU A 337 15.12 11.35 19.09
C LEU A 337 16.47 12.00 19.44
N LEU A 338 16.56 12.68 20.59
CA LEU A 338 17.79 13.31 21.07
C LEU A 338 18.91 12.29 21.28
N GLU A 339 18.58 11.14 21.86
CA GLU A 339 19.50 10.00 21.98
C GLU A 339 19.92 9.46 20.60
N CYS A 340 18.98 9.33 19.68
CA CYS A 340 19.26 8.90 18.29
C CYS A 340 20.25 9.84 17.58
N PHE A 341 20.11 11.16 17.78
CA PHE A 341 20.99 12.19 17.24
C PHE A 341 22.20 12.53 18.13
N LYS A 342 22.49 11.73 19.16
CA LYS A 342 23.63 11.90 20.08
C LYS A 342 23.71 13.30 20.73
N GLY A 343 22.57 13.89 21.05
CA GLY A 343 22.46 15.16 21.77
C GLY A 343 22.21 16.41 20.91
N ASP A 344 22.01 16.26 19.60
CA ASP A 344 21.57 17.38 18.76
C ASP A 344 20.06 17.64 18.95
N ALA A 345 19.77 18.62 19.82
CA ALA A 345 18.40 19.02 20.15
C ALA A 345 17.65 19.64 18.98
N LEU A 346 18.32 20.38 18.10
CA LEU A 346 17.68 21.08 16.99
C LEU A 346 17.21 20.09 15.94
N THR A 347 18.07 19.14 15.57
CA THR A 347 17.72 18.08 14.61
C THR A 347 16.60 17.19 15.16
N ALA A 348 16.64 16.86 16.46
CA ALA A 348 15.57 16.10 17.11
C ALA A 348 14.21 16.84 17.07
N GLU A 349 14.20 18.15 17.34
CA GLU A 349 12.97 18.95 17.30
C GLU A 349 12.40 19.09 15.89
N TYR A 350 13.23 19.38 14.88
CA TYR A 350 12.78 19.42 13.49
C TYR A 350 12.27 18.07 13.00
N THR A 351 12.90 16.97 13.41
CA THR A 351 12.41 15.62 13.07
C THR A 351 11.06 15.36 13.71
N LEU A 352 10.85 15.77 14.96
CA LEU A 352 9.56 15.64 15.63
C LEU A 352 8.47 16.47 14.93
N LEU A 353 8.77 17.72 14.58
CA LEU A 353 7.85 18.58 13.82
C LEU A 353 7.51 17.99 12.45
N HIS A 354 8.51 17.43 11.77
CA HIS A 354 8.33 16.73 10.50
C HIS A 354 7.36 15.55 10.65
N LEU A 355 7.55 14.68 11.63
CA LEU A 355 6.68 13.51 11.86
C LEU A 355 5.23 13.87 12.18
N VAL A 356 5.00 14.98 12.88
CA VAL A 356 3.65 15.44 13.26
C VAL A 356 3.00 16.31 12.17
N SER A 357 3.79 16.79 11.21
CA SER A 357 3.28 17.66 10.15
C SER A 357 2.24 16.94 9.26
N SER A 358 1.18 17.67 8.92
CA SER A 358 0.11 17.23 8.03
C SER A 358 -0.15 18.27 6.94
N GLY A 359 -0.47 17.82 5.73
CA GLY A 359 -0.86 18.72 4.65
C GLY A 359 -2.13 19.49 5.02
N ILE A 360 -2.20 20.77 4.63
CA ILE A 360 -3.44 21.53 4.76
C ILE A 360 -4.23 21.26 3.48
N SER A 361 -5.12 20.26 3.53
CA SER A 361 -6.04 19.99 2.43
C SER A 361 -7.11 21.07 2.40
N SER A 362 -7.03 22.01 1.45
CA SER A 362 -8.16 22.89 1.25
C SER A 362 -8.26 23.42 -0.18
N ASP A 363 -9.36 23.03 -0.81
CA ASP A 363 -9.98 23.65 -1.99
C ASP A 363 -10.30 25.14 -1.76
N GLN A 364 -10.23 25.61 -0.51
CA GLN A 364 -10.55 26.97 -0.07
C GLN A 364 -9.29 27.83 0.21
N THR A 365 -8.08 27.27 0.08
CA THR A 365 -6.79 27.92 0.39
C THR A 365 -5.84 27.93 -0.80
N ALA A 366 -6.37 27.77 -2.02
CA ALA A 366 -5.62 27.99 -3.25
C ALA A 366 -4.97 29.40 -3.28
N ASP A 367 -5.55 30.37 -2.55
CA ASP A 367 -5.05 31.74 -2.37
C ASP A 367 -4.21 31.96 -1.09
N SER A 368 -3.83 30.90 -0.36
CA SER A 368 -2.95 31.06 0.79
C SER A 368 -1.54 31.46 0.34
N PRO A 369 -0.93 32.52 0.90
CA PRO A 369 0.46 32.88 0.61
C PRO A 369 1.47 31.91 1.24
N TYR A 370 1.03 31.00 2.10
CA TYR A 370 1.87 30.00 2.76
C TYR A 370 1.93 28.70 1.94
N PRO A 371 3.08 28.02 1.90
CA PRO A 371 3.20 26.74 1.21
C PRO A 371 2.21 25.73 1.82
N ASN A 372 1.27 25.25 1.02
CA ASN A 372 0.27 24.27 1.43
C ASN A 372 0.81 22.82 1.42
N ASN A 373 2.04 22.63 0.92
CA ASN A 373 2.70 21.33 0.82
C ASN A 373 3.69 21.14 1.98
N LEU A 374 3.82 19.90 2.45
CA LEU A 374 4.84 19.54 3.44
C LEU A 374 6.23 19.59 2.81
N PRO A 375 7.15 20.43 3.30
CA PRO A 375 8.52 20.44 2.81
C PRO A 375 9.25 19.16 3.25
N ALA A 376 10.07 18.59 2.38
CA ALA A 376 10.98 17.52 2.76
C ALA A 376 12.03 18.03 3.78
N LEU A 377 12.29 17.24 4.81
CA LEU A 377 13.34 17.52 5.78
C LEU A 377 14.64 16.85 5.33
N ASN A 378 15.70 17.62 5.13
CA ASN A 378 17.03 17.09 4.85
C ASN A 378 17.96 17.27 6.05
N ILE A 379 18.56 16.18 6.53
CA ILE A 379 19.55 16.18 7.60
C ILE A 379 20.91 15.86 6.99
N VAL A 380 21.81 16.85 7.01
CA VAL A 380 23.16 16.71 6.48
C VAL A 380 24.09 16.13 7.55
N CYS A 381 24.64 14.96 7.27
CA CYS A 381 25.62 14.26 8.09
C CYS A 381 26.99 14.29 7.38
N PRO A 382 27.79 15.35 7.58
CA PRO A 382 29.10 15.45 6.93
C PRO A 382 29.97 14.25 7.30
N LEU A 383 30.59 13.64 6.29
CA LEU A 383 31.63 12.65 6.52
C LEU A 383 32.77 13.35 7.27
N THR A 384 33.02 12.96 8.51
CA THR A 384 34.23 13.37 9.22
C THR A 384 35.40 12.72 8.50
N VAL A 385 36.01 13.46 7.58
CA VAL A 385 37.33 13.11 7.06
C VAL A 385 38.28 13.34 8.23
N ASP A 386 38.55 12.28 8.99
CA ASP A 386 39.70 12.31 9.88
C ASP A 386 40.93 12.51 8.99
N HIS A 387 41.43 13.74 8.92
CA HIS A 387 42.81 14.02 8.54
C HIS A 387 43.72 13.49 9.67
N GLY A 388 43.73 12.17 9.84
CA GLY A 388 44.59 11.47 10.77
C GLY A 388 46.01 11.54 10.27
N ALA A 389 46.84 12.28 10.99
CA ALA A 389 48.28 12.29 10.87
C ALA A 389 48.81 10.85 10.76
N THR A 390 49.54 10.56 9.68
CA THR A 390 50.33 9.34 9.50
C THR A 390 51.30 9.15 10.67
N THR A 391 50.92 8.31 11.63
CA THR A 391 51.87 7.50 12.41
C THR A 391 51.24 6.12 12.61
N GLY A 392 51.98 5.10 12.19
CA GLY A 392 51.46 3.75 11.95
C GLY A 392 50.81 3.10 13.17
N GLY A 393 49.66 2.48 12.94
CA GLY A 393 48.98 1.63 13.91
C GLY A 393 47.61 1.20 13.41
N VAL A 394 47.49 -0.09 13.06
CA VAL A 394 46.27 -0.91 12.90
C VAL A 394 44.95 -0.13 12.68
N VAL A 395 44.52 -0.06 11.42
CA VAL A 395 43.18 0.41 11.03
C VAL A 395 42.14 -0.54 11.63
N LYS A 396 41.58 -0.16 12.78
CA LYS A 396 40.27 -0.69 13.20
C LYS A 396 39.25 -0.03 12.29
N SER A 397 38.48 -0.81 11.56
CA SER A 397 37.37 -0.36 10.72
C SER A 397 36.34 0.38 11.57
N THR A 398 36.51 1.69 11.74
CA THR A 398 35.52 2.58 12.34
C THR A 398 34.40 2.75 11.32
N GLU A 399 33.23 2.20 11.63
CA GLU A 399 32.01 2.36 10.84
C GLU A 399 31.72 3.85 10.62
N ASN A 400 31.31 4.22 9.40
CA ASN A 400 31.00 5.61 9.05
C ASN A 400 29.91 6.16 9.99
N PRO A 401 30.07 7.35 10.59
CA PRO A 401 29.09 7.90 11.53
C PRO A 401 27.71 8.10 10.90
N SER A 402 27.65 8.38 9.60
CA SER A 402 26.42 8.51 8.80
C SER A 402 25.65 7.19 8.70
N SER A 403 26.33 6.07 8.40
CA SER A 403 25.66 4.77 8.28
C SER A 403 25.10 4.30 9.62
N LEU A 404 25.77 4.61 10.73
CA LEU A 404 25.25 4.31 12.06
C LEU A 404 23.99 5.12 12.39
N LEU A 405 23.90 6.39 11.99
CA LEU A 405 22.68 7.19 12.17
C LEU A 405 21.54 6.66 11.30
N VAL A 406 21.80 6.39 10.02
CA VAL A 406 20.83 5.80 9.10
C VAL A 406 20.25 4.50 9.67
N ASN A 407 21.12 3.63 10.22
CA ASN A 407 20.68 2.39 10.87
C ASN A 407 19.82 2.66 12.12
N ARG A 408 20.19 3.62 12.98
CA ARG A 408 19.37 3.97 14.16
C ARG A 408 17.99 4.51 13.75
N LEU A 409 17.93 5.40 12.77
CA LEU A 409 16.66 5.96 12.26
C LEU A 409 15.80 4.89 11.60
N ARG A 410 16.40 3.99 10.82
CA ARG A 410 15.69 2.87 10.20
C ARG A 410 15.05 1.91 11.22
N LEU A 411 15.62 1.84 12.43
CA LEU A 411 15.06 1.05 13.54
C LEU A 411 14.03 1.84 14.36
N LEU A 412 14.28 3.13 14.60
CA LEU A 412 13.42 3.96 15.44
C LEU A 412 12.13 4.40 14.75
N LEU A 413 12.22 4.87 13.50
CA LEU A 413 11.07 5.47 12.80
C LEU A 413 9.88 4.52 12.65
N PRO A 414 10.05 3.23 12.27
CA PRO A 414 8.93 2.28 12.19
C PRO A 414 8.22 2.04 13.53
N CYS A 415 8.85 2.33 14.67
CA CYS A 415 8.20 2.25 15.98
C CYS A 415 7.31 3.46 16.28
N LEU A 416 7.49 4.58 15.55
CA LEU A 416 6.80 5.84 15.78
C LEU A 416 5.68 6.10 14.77
N VAL A 417 5.86 5.66 13.52
CA VAL A 417 4.88 5.85 12.45
C VAL A 417 4.10 4.56 12.18
N THR A 418 2.95 4.68 11.52
CA THR A 418 2.17 3.52 11.07
C THR A 418 2.69 2.94 9.76
N GLN A 419 3.29 3.77 8.91
CA GLN A 419 3.74 3.42 7.56
C GLN A 419 5.13 4.02 7.31
N PHE A 420 6.08 3.19 6.89
CA PHE A 420 7.47 3.54 6.67
C PHE A 420 8.01 2.90 5.39
N ALA A 421 8.53 3.73 4.47
CA ALA A 421 9.06 3.31 3.18
C ALA A 421 10.52 3.79 3.00
N PRO A 422 11.52 2.93 3.25
CA PRO A 422 12.92 3.29 3.03
C PRO A 422 13.30 3.22 1.55
N ILE A 423 14.05 4.20 1.07
CA ILE A 423 14.59 4.27 -0.29
C ILE A 423 16.07 4.57 -0.21
N LYS A 424 16.89 3.63 -0.71
CA LYS A 424 18.33 3.82 -0.79
C LYS A 424 18.68 4.49 -2.11
N LEU A 425 19.20 5.71 -2.08
CA LEU A 425 19.54 6.50 -3.26
C LEU A 425 20.98 6.20 -3.71
N THR A 426 21.12 5.22 -4.61
CA THR A 426 22.39 4.93 -5.30
C THR A 426 22.21 4.99 -6.81
N LEU A 427 23.32 5.15 -7.56
CA LEU A 427 23.29 5.10 -9.03
C LEU A 427 22.72 3.77 -9.55
N GLU A 428 23.03 2.66 -8.88
CA GLU A 428 22.50 1.35 -9.21
C GLU A 428 20.99 1.28 -8.93
N SER A 429 20.55 1.73 -7.75
CA SER A 429 19.13 1.71 -7.40
C SER A 429 18.28 2.55 -8.36
N LEU A 430 18.78 3.69 -8.83
CA LEU A 430 18.05 4.54 -9.76
C LEU A 430 18.04 3.97 -11.20
N ASN A 431 19.16 3.42 -11.67
CA ASN A 431 19.28 2.98 -13.05
C ASN A 431 18.74 1.56 -13.29
N THR A 432 18.98 0.64 -12.35
CA THR A 432 18.67 -0.79 -12.50
C THR A 432 17.71 -1.32 -11.44
N GLY A 433 17.45 -0.56 -10.38
CA GLY A 433 16.51 -0.94 -9.32
C GLY A 433 15.04 -0.93 -9.74
N PRO A 434 14.13 -1.29 -8.81
CA PRO A 434 12.69 -1.28 -9.06
C PRO A 434 12.21 0.13 -9.46
N SER A 435 11.15 0.20 -10.26
CA SER A 435 10.61 1.49 -10.70
C SER A 435 10.12 2.28 -9.49
N LEU A 436 10.52 3.55 -9.37
CA LEU A 436 9.97 4.42 -8.33
C LEU A 436 8.58 4.94 -8.72
N MET A 437 8.34 5.15 -10.01
CA MET A 437 7.06 5.62 -10.54
C MET A 437 6.22 4.45 -11.07
N PRO A 438 4.89 4.49 -10.94
CA PRO A 438 4.01 3.50 -11.56
C PRO A 438 4.02 3.60 -13.08
N ILE A 439 4.00 2.45 -13.75
CA ILE A 439 4.02 2.37 -15.22
C ILE A 439 2.93 1.41 -15.66
N ARG A 440 2.04 1.84 -16.55
CA ARG A 440 1.03 0.94 -17.11
C ARG A 440 1.69 -0.02 -18.08
N ASP A 441 1.43 -1.31 -17.91
CA ASP A 441 1.85 -2.35 -18.83
C ASP A 441 0.69 -2.67 -19.79
N ALA A 442 0.75 -2.14 -21.01
CA ALA A 442 -0.25 -2.38 -22.04
C ALA A 442 -0.40 -3.87 -22.41
N ALA A 443 0.64 -4.69 -22.25
CA ALA A 443 0.54 -6.13 -22.55
C ALA A 443 -0.23 -6.90 -21.47
N LYS A 444 -0.19 -6.43 -20.22
CA LYS A 444 -0.93 -7.03 -19.09
C LYS A 444 -2.28 -6.37 -18.84
N GLY A 445 -2.52 -5.17 -19.39
CA GLY A 445 -3.70 -4.37 -19.09
C GLY A 445 -3.75 -3.83 -17.66
N ALA A 446 -2.65 -3.89 -16.92
CA ALA A 446 -2.56 -3.56 -15.50
C ALA A 446 -1.45 -2.52 -15.22
N LEU A 447 -1.57 -1.81 -14.10
CA LEU A 447 -0.57 -0.87 -13.61
C LEU A 447 0.53 -1.61 -12.84
N ASP A 448 1.76 -1.63 -13.36
CA ASP A 448 2.91 -2.08 -12.60
C ASP A 448 3.22 -1.04 -11.51
N ALA A 449 3.13 -1.45 -10.24
CA ALA A 449 3.32 -0.56 -9.11
C ALA A 449 4.73 0.03 -9.05
N GLY A 450 4.80 1.34 -8.78
CA GLY A 450 6.04 2.01 -8.44
C GLY A 450 6.24 2.03 -6.92
N ARG A 451 7.50 2.08 -6.47
CA ARG A 451 7.83 2.15 -5.04
C ARG A 451 7.25 3.39 -4.32
N LEU A 452 6.95 4.46 -5.08
CA LEU A 452 6.32 5.68 -4.58
C LEU A 452 4.78 5.62 -4.65
N GLN A 453 4.19 4.51 -5.09
CA GLN A 453 2.76 4.29 -4.99
C GLN A 453 2.38 3.95 -3.55
N LEU A 454 2.32 4.99 -2.72
CA LEU A 454 2.15 4.89 -1.29
C LEU A 454 0.89 5.65 -0.86
N PRO A 455 0.21 5.21 0.21
CA PRO A 455 -0.95 5.90 0.74
C PRO A 455 -0.54 7.18 1.49
N ASP A 456 -1.52 8.05 1.68
CA ASP A 456 -1.35 9.28 2.43
C ASP A 456 -0.90 9.02 3.87
N GLY A 457 0.00 9.88 4.37
CA GLY A 457 0.58 9.75 5.71
C GLY A 457 1.80 8.81 5.81
N THR A 458 2.27 8.22 4.71
CA THR A 458 3.49 7.40 4.69
C THR A 458 4.75 8.24 4.93
N GLU A 459 5.67 7.73 5.77
CA GLU A 459 7.00 8.29 5.98
C GLU A 459 8.00 7.68 4.98
N VAL A 460 8.45 8.48 4.02
CA VAL A 460 9.45 8.08 3.01
C VAL A 460 10.83 8.50 3.48
N PHE A 461 11.67 7.51 3.78
CA PHE A 461 13.03 7.74 4.28
C PHE A 461 14.06 7.53 3.18
N VAL A 462 14.73 8.59 2.75
CA VAL A 462 15.69 8.60 1.64
C VAL A 462 17.12 8.63 2.19
N ASP A 463 17.88 7.58 1.92
CA ASP A 463 19.30 7.50 2.25
C ASP A 463 20.15 7.90 1.04
N GLU A 464 20.75 9.09 1.09
CA GLU A 464 21.66 9.64 0.07
C GLU A 464 23.15 9.45 0.44
N THR A 465 23.44 8.76 1.55
CA THR A 465 24.82 8.69 2.09
C THR A 465 25.79 7.89 1.20
N ASP A 466 25.27 6.92 0.46
CA ASP A 466 26.02 6.06 -0.47
C ASP A 466 25.98 6.56 -1.93
N MET A 467 25.45 7.76 -2.18
CA MET A 467 25.35 8.30 -3.53
C MET A 467 26.74 8.69 -4.06
N THR A 468 27.06 8.27 -5.29
CA THR A 468 28.36 8.48 -5.93
C THR A 468 28.23 9.28 -7.22
N VAL A 469 29.32 9.90 -7.66
CA VAL A 469 29.36 10.64 -8.94
C VAL A 469 29.34 9.65 -10.09
N GLY A 470 28.39 9.82 -11.01
CA GLY A 470 28.27 9.00 -12.21
C GLY A 470 27.12 9.43 -13.12
N GLN A 471 26.86 8.65 -14.18
CA GLN A 471 25.84 8.98 -15.16
C GLN A 471 24.50 8.28 -14.85
N LEU A 472 23.44 9.07 -14.76
CA LEU A 472 22.06 8.57 -14.73
C LEU A 472 21.62 8.20 -16.14
N GLN A 473 21.09 7.00 -16.29
CA GLN A 473 20.40 6.54 -17.49
C GLN A 473 19.03 7.22 -17.58
N PRO A 474 18.35 7.22 -18.74
CA PRO A 474 17.01 7.81 -18.88
C PRO A 474 16.02 7.33 -17.81
N ARG A 475 16.04 6.03 -17.47
CA ARG A 475 15.23 5.46 -16.37
C ARG A 475 15.60 6.04 -15.00
N GLY A 476 16.89 6.21 -14.72
CA GLY A 476 17.37 6.83 -13.49
C GLY A 476 16.97 8.30 -13.37
N LEU A 477 16.93 9.03 -14.49
CA LEU A 477 16.45 10.41 -14.53
C LEU A 477 14.95 10.52 -14.22
N LEU A 478 14.13 9.61 -14.76
CA LEU A 478 12.70 9.55 -14.47
C LEU A 478 12.43 9.19 -13.00
N SER A 479 13.15 8.21 -12.47
CA SER A 479 13.06 7.81 -11.06
C SER A 479 13.45 8.96 -10.13
N PHE A 480 14.55 9.66 -10.45
CA PHE A 480 14.98 10.84 -9.69
C PHE A 480 13.97 11.99 -9.79
N ARG A 481 13.39 12.22 -10.97
CA ARG A 481 12.32 13.22 -11.16
C ARG A 481 11.09 12.89 -10.31
N ALA A 482 10.67 11.64 -10.25
CA ALA A 482 9.53 11.22 -9.44
C ALA A 482 9.77 11.49 -7.95
N LEU A 483 10.96 11.16 -7.44
CA LEU A 483 11.34 11.43 -6.05
C LEU A 483 11.42 12.93 -5.74
N SER A 484 11.95 13.73 -6.68
CA SER A 484 12.02 15.19 -6.56
C SER A 484 10.63 15.82 -6.56
N LEU A 485 9.70 15.35 -7.40
CA LEU A 485 8.31 15.80 -7.41
C LEU A 485 7.59 15.44 -6.11
N LEU A 486 7.82 14.24 -5.56
CA LEU A 486 7.26 13.85 -4.27
C LEU A 486 7.74 14.80 -3.15
N ALA A 487 9.05 15.03 -3.08
CA ALA A 487 9.68 15.83 -2.03
C ALA A 487 9.35 17.34 -2.09
N THR A 488 9.00 17.86 -3.28
CA THR A 488 8.76 19.31 -3.48
C THR A 488 7.29 19.67 -3.69
N GLN A 489 6.53 18.81 -4.37
CA GLN A 489 5.16 19.08 -4.79
C GLN A 489 4.15 18.11 -4.18
N GLN A 490 4.59 17.09 -3.43
CA GLN A 490 3.71 16.05 -2.90
C GLN A 490 2.87 15.40 -4.00
N ARG A 491 3.54 15.11 -5.13
CA ARG A 491 2.93 14.47 -6.29
C ARG A 491 3.82 13.35 -6.82
N VAL A 492 3.18 12.29 -7.28
CA VAL A 492 3.84 11.16 -7.95
C VAL A 492 3.37 11.11 -9.40
N PRO A 493 4.30 11.13 -10.38
CA PRO A 493 3.95 10.95 -11.78
C PRO A 493 3.64 9.48 -12.07
N TYR A 494 2.59 9.23 -12.85
CA TYR A 494 2.20 7.92 -13.34
C TYR A 494 2.38 7.91 -14.86
N ASP A 495 3.05 6.89 -15.37
CA ASP A 495 3.31 6.73 -16.80
C ASP A 495 2.31 5.75 -17.41
N PHE A 496 1.37 6.26 -18.21
CA PHE A 496 0.39 5.46 -18.94
C PHE A 496 0.86 5.13 -20.37
N GLN A 497 2.17 5.18 -20.64
CA GLN A 497 2.85 4.99 -21.92
C GLN A 497 2.62 6.09 -22.95
N PHE A 498 1.36 6.53 -23.12
CA PHE A 498 0.96 7.57 -24.07
C PHE A 498 0.85 8.96 -23.44
N TYR A 499 0.60 9.00 -22.14
CA TYR A 499 0.54 10.23 -21.36
C TYR A 499 1.04 9.98 -19.94
N SER A 500 1.48 11.03 -19.27
CA SER A 500 1.82 11.00 -17.85
C SER A 500 0.82 11.83 -17.05
N GLN A 501 0.37 11.32 -15.91
CA GLN A 501 -0.52 12.04 -15.02
C GLN A 501 0.08 12.12 -13.61
N ASP A 502 0.05 13.30 -13.02
CA ASP A 502 0.57 13.52 -11.67
C ASP A 502 -0.57 13.37 -10.65
N TRP A 503 -0.44 12.42 -9.73
CA TRP A 503 -1.37 12.24 -8.62
C TRP A 503 -0.83 12.88 -7.35
N LYS A 504 -1.69 13.58 -6.60
CA LYS A 504 -1.34 14.18 -5.31
C LYS A 504 -1.27 13.09 -4.24
N THR A 505 -0.25 13.15 -3.38
CA THR A 505 0.00 12.20 -2.29
C THR A 505 0.53 12.94 -1.07
N GLU A 506 -0.04 12.73 0.11
CA GLU A 506 0.39 13.37 1.37
C GLU A 506 1.46 12.53 2.09
N CYS A 507 2.50 12.14 1.36
CA CYS A 507 3.68 11.49 1.95
C CYS A 507 4.61 12.53 2.57
N ARG A 508 5.28 12.15 3.66
CA ARG A 508 6.38 12.91 4.27
C ARG A 508 7.70 12.36 3.78
N VAL A 509 8.67 13.24 3.52
CA VAL A 509 9.99 12.82 3.00
C VAL A 509 11.10 13.29 3.93
N LEU A 510 11.81 12.34 4.53
CA LEU A 510 13.01 12.59 5.34
C LEU A 510 14.25 12.11 4.57
N ILE A 511 15.20 13.00 4.35
CA ILE A 511 16.42 12.75 3.56
C ILE A 511 17.63 12.81 4.50
N ILE A 512 18.51 11.81 4.43
CA ILE A 512 19.83 11.84 5.08
C ILE A 512 20.90 11.93 4.01
N SER A 513 21.66 13.03 3.99
CA SER A 513 22.69 13.29 2.99
C SER A 513 24.06 13.54 3.62
N THR A 514 25.15 13.33 2.87
CA THR A 514 26.52 13.66 3.33
C THR A 514 26.95 15.10 3.01
N GLY A 515 26.24 15.75 2.10
CA GLY A 515 26.42 17.14 1.70
C GLY A 515 25.10 17.80 1.34
N PRO A 516 25.09 18.87 0.53
CA PRO A 516 23.84 19.42 -0.01
C PRO A 516 23.08 18.34 -0.77
N SER A 517 21.81 18.12 -0.43
CA SER A 517 21.01 17.10 -1.11
C SER A 517 20.86 17.40 -2.60
N LEU A 518 20.91 16.36 -3.41
CA LEU A 518 20.59 16.42 -4.83
C LEU A 518 19.14 16.82 -5.07
N ILE A 519 18.24 16.47 -4.14
CA ILE A 519 16.85 16.91 -4.16
C ILE A 519 16.83 18.33 -3.64
N LYS A 520 16.69 19.29 -4.55
CA LYS A 520 16.53 20.70 -4.19
C LYS A 520 15.14 20.91 -3.61
N VAL A 521 15.02 20.75 -2.30
CA VAL A 521 13.84 21.22 -1.57
C VAL A 521 13.76 22.72 -1.81
N CYS A 522 12.62 23.17 -2.33
CA CYS A 522 12.45 24.56 -2.73
C CYS A 522 12.60 25.46 -1.51
N SER A 523 13.78 26.05 -1.32
CA SER A 523 13.99 27.14 -0.38
C SER A 523 13.25 28.35 -0.92
N SER A 524 11.95 28.46 -0.65
CA SER A 524 11.26 29.74 -0.78
C SER A 524 12.01 30.70 0.14
N ARG A 525 12.67 31.69 -0.48
CA ARG A 525 13.32 32.80 0.21
C ARG A 525 12.24 33.55 1.00
N LEU A 526 12.02 33.14 2.24
CA LEU A 526 11.39 33.98 3.24
C LEU A 526 12.46 34.99 3.65
N PHE A 527 12.19 36.27 3.42
CA PHE A 527 13.05 37.45 3.67
C PHE A 527 14.07 37.79 2.56
N ASP A 528 13.58 38.37 1.46
CA ASP A 528 14.20 39.59 0.95
C ASP A 528 13.40 40.76 1.55
N SER A 529 13.94 41.34 2.63
CA SER A 529 13.45 42.59 3.21
C SER A 529 14.15 43.75 2.51
N ASP A 530 13.38 44.54 1.76
CA ASP A 530 13.71 45.94 1.46
C ASP A 530 13.27 46.85 2.62
#